data_AF-A0A1F7IDV2-F1
#
_entry.id   AF-A0A1F7IDV2-F1
#
_cell.length_a   1.000
_cell.length_b   1.000
_cell.length_c   1.000
_cell.angle_alpha   90.00
_cell.angle_beta   90.00
_cell.angle_gamma   90.00
#
_symmetry.space_group_name_H-M   'P 1'
#
loop_
_entity.id
_entity.type
_entity.pdbx_description
1 polymer ?
#
loop_
_entity_poly.entity_id
_entity_poly.type
_entity_poly.pdbx_seq_one_letter_code
_entity_poly.pdbx_strand_id
1 'polypeptide(L)'
;MFTPFAVYAQIKDWQSSGCIVDGIPTLKCLEVVFGNIIFMSSALIVLVLFIMFVVGAFRYLTSFGNPENVKKAQGTLRYALIGFILFISSYLILNVICFLFLGGIGNNCKLFKFEIPAP
;
A
#
# COMPACT_ATOMS: atom_id res chain seq x y z
N MET A 1 -11.39 -35.41 -0.16
CA MET A 1 -11.16 -34.26 -1.06
C MET A 1 -11.34 -33.00 -0.23
N PHE A 2 -10.25 -32.52 0.40
CA PHE A 2 -10.28 -31.34 1.26
C PHE A 2 -10.21 -30.11 0.36
N THR A 3 -11.33 -29.44 0.14
CA THR A 3 -11.32 -28.08 -0.42
C THR A 3 -10.56 -27.19 0.56
N PRO A 4 -9.49 -26.50 0.16
CA PRO A 4 -8.88 -25.52 1.03
C PRO A 4 -9.94 -24.45 1.29
N PHE A 5 -10.21 -24.22 2.56
CA PHE A 5 -10.85 -23.00 3.02
C PHE A 5 -10.05 -21.86 2.40
N ALA A 6 -10.65 -21.10 1.48
CA ALA A 6 -10.00 -19.94 0.91
C ALA A 6 -9.78 -18.94 2.04
N VAL A 7 -8.56 -18.90 2.58
CA VAL A 7 -8.15 -17.86 3.51
C VAL A 7 -7.96 -16.61 2.66
N TYR A 8 -9.00 -15.79 2.53
CA TYR A 8 -8.98 -14.50 1.82
C TYR A 8 -7.98 -13.48 2.41
N ALA A 9 -7.21 -13.83 3.44
CA ALA A 9 -6.14 -12.99 3.94
C ALA A 9 -4.89 -12.97 3.03
N GLN A 10 -4.82 -13.87 2.03
CA GLN A 10 -3.67 -13.97 1.12
C GLN A 10 -4.12 -13.63 -0.31
N ILE A 11 -3.63 -12.51 -0.83
CA ILE A 11 -3.91 -12.03 -2.21
C ILE A 11 -2.99 -12.73 -3.22
N LYS A 12 -1.83 -13.23 -2.77
CA LYS A 12 -0.92 -14.08 -3.55
C LYS A 12 -0.53 -15.32 -2.76
N ASP A 13 -0.81 -16.50 -3.33
CA ASP A 13 -0.46 -17.79 -2.74
C ASP A 13 1.02 -18.12 -2.98
N TRP A 14 1.67 -18.76 -2.02
CA TRP A 14 3.10 -19.07 -2.07
C TRP A 14 3.41 -20.13 -3.14
N GLN A 15 2.45 -21.01 -3.41
CA GLN A 15 2.58 -22.10 -4.38
C GLN A 15 2.36 -21.63 -5.82
N SER A 16 1.45 -20.67 -6.04
CA SER A 16 1.22 -20.06 -7.35
C SER A 16 2.29 -19.03 -7.74
N SER A 17 3.08 -18.55 -6.78
CA SER A 17 4.12 -17.53 -6.99
C SER A 17 5.51 -18.11 -7.29
N GLY A 18 5.65 -19.44 -7.35
CA GLY A 18 6.90 -20.11 -7.77
C GLY A 18 8.10 -19.83 -6.86
N CYS A 19 7.85 -19.44 -5.60
CA CYS A 19 8.92 -19.08 -4.66
C CYS A 19 9.52 -20.29 -3.91
N ILE A 20 8.83 -21.44 -3.97
CA ILE A 20 9.29 -22.72 -3.45
C ILE A 20 9.90 -23.49 -4.62
N VAL A 21 11.18 -23.81 -4.51
CA VAL A 21 11.89 -24.67 -5.46
C VAL A 21 12.35 -25.90 -4.69
N ASP A 22 12.06 -27.09 -5.22
CA ASP A 22 12.44 -28.38 -4.61
C ASP A 22 12.01 -28.56 -3.14
N GLY A 23 10.86 -28.00 -2.77
CA GLY A 23 10.31 -28.09 -1.41
C GLY A 23 10.99 -27.17 -0.38
N ILE A 24 11.94 -26.34 -0.79
CA ILE A 24 12.63 -25.38 0.08
C ILE A 24 12.08 -23.96 -0.18
N PRO A 25 11.57 -23.26 0.85
CA PRO A 25 11.20 -21.85 0.74
C PRO A 25 12.45 -20.99 0.48
N THR A 26 12.51 -20.32 -0.67
CA THR A 26 13.62 -19.42 -0.99
C THR A 26 13.36 -18.00 -0.48
N LEU A 27 14.37 -17.12 -0.52
CA LEU A 27 14.20 -15.70 -0.18
C LEU A 27 13.16 -14.98 -1.07
N LYS A 28 12.78 -15.54 -2.23
CA LYS A 28 11.66 -15.04 -3.04
C LYS A 28 10.31 -15.12 -2.31
N CYS A 29 10.14 -16.06 -1.38
CA CYS A 29 8.88 -16.13 -0.62
C CYS A 29 8.71 -14.93 0.31
N LEU A 30 9.82 -14.31 0.75
CA LEU A 30 9.78 -13.09 1.54
C LEU A 30 9.19 -11.92 0.73
N GLU A 31 9.48 -11.83 -0.57
CA GLU A 31 8.88 -10.85 -1.50
C GLU A 31 7.35 -10.98 -1.56
N VAL A 32 6.82 -12.22 -1.56
CA VAL A 32 5.38 -12.49 -1.56
C VAL A 32 4.72 -12.02 -0.27
N VAL A 33 5.35 -12.29 0.88
CA VAL A 33 4.85 -11.86 2.20
C VAL A 33 4.82 -10.33 2.30
N PHE A 34 5.91 -9.65 1.95
CA PHE A 34 5.95 -8.19 1.97
C PHE A 34 4.97 -7.57 0.97
N GLY A 35 4.84 -8.13 -0.23
CA GLY A 35 3.88 -7.67 -1.23
C GLY A 35 2.44 -7.77 -0.73
N ASN A 36 2.07 -8.87 -0.07
CA ASN A 36 0.73 -9.05 0.48
C ASN A 36 0.43 -8.06 1.62
N ILE A 37 1.40 -7.87 2.53
CA ILE A 37 1.26 -6.93 3.67
C ILE A 37 1.16 -5.48 3.17
N ILE A 38 2.02 -5.07 2.25
CA ILE A 38 2.02 -3.71 1.69
C ILE A 38 0.72 -3.45 0.94
N PHE A 39 0.22 -4.39 0.14
CA PHE A 39 -1.06 -4.24 -0.55
C PHE A 39 -2.23 -4.07 0.42
N MET A 40 -2.32 -4.96 1.43
CA MET A 40 -3.40 -4.93 2.42
C MET A 40 -3.37 -3.64 3.26
N SER A 41 -2.19 -3.23 3.74
CA SER A 41 -2.01 -1.99 4.49
C SER A 41 -2.31 -0.74 3.63
N SER A 42 -1.87 -0.73 2.38
CA SER A 42 -2.14 0.37 1.45
C SER A 42 -3.64 0.54 1.20
N ALA A 43 -4.36 -0.56 0.99
CA ALA A 43 -5.81 -0.54 0.83
C ALA A 43 -6.52 0.03 2.07
N LEU A 44 -6.09 -0.35 3.28
CA LEU A 44 -6.61 0.20 4.52
C LEU A 44 -6.31 1.69 4.69
N ILE A 45 -5.10 2.14 4.35
CA ILE A 45 -4.72 3.55 4.43
C ILE A 45 -5.61 4.40 3.52
N VAL A 46 -5.79 3.98 2.27
CA VAL A 46 -6.64 4.70 1.30
C VAL A 46 -8.09 4.78 1.79
N LEU A 47 -8.62 3.69 2.35
CA LEU A 47 -9.96 3.67 2.92
C LEU A 47 -10.10 4.67 4.09
N VAL A 48 -9.15 4.67 5.02
CA VAL A 48 -9.16 5.59 6.18
C VAL A 48 -9.04 7.04 5.73
N LEU A 49 -8.13 7.34 4.81
CA LEU A 49 -7.97 8.67 4.25
C LEU A 49 -9.26 9.15 3.58
N PHE A 50 -9.93 8.28 2.80
CA PHE A 50 -11.21 8.59 2.18
C PHE A 50 -12.27 8.97 3.21
N ILE A 51 -12.41 8.20 4.30
CA ILE A 51 -13.36 8.51 5.37
C ILE A 51 -13.03 9.85 6.04
N MET A 52 -11.76 10.13 6.31
CA MET A 52 -11.33 11.40 6.91
C MET A 52 -11.63 12.60 6.00
N PHE A 53 -11.46 12.45 4.68
CA PHE A 53 -11.84 13.48 3.71
C PHE A 53 -13.34 13.73 3.71
N VAL A 54 -14.14 12.68 3.66
CA VAL A 54 -15.61 12.77 3.67
C VAL A 54 -16.09 13.45 4.95
N VAL A 55 -15.66 12.99 6.12
CA VAL A 55 -16.06 13.56 7.42
C VAL A 55 -15.59 15.02 7.57
N GLY A 56 -14.36 15.33 7.14
CA GLY A 56 -13.82 16.69 7.14
C GLY A 56 -14.60 17.63 6.24
N ALA A 57 -14.96 17.17 5.03
CA ALA A 57 -15.73 17.94 4.05
C ALA A 57 -17.15 18.20 4.53
N PHE A 58 -17.85 17.16 5.04
CA PHE A 58 -19.20 17.33 5.59
C PHE A 58 -19.20 18.31 6.76
N ARG A 59 -18.27 18.17 7.71
CA ARG A 59 -18.15 19.11 8.84
C ARG A 59 -17.89 20.54 8.38
N TYR A 60 -17.08 20.74 7.34
CA TYR A 60 -16.80 22.06 6.79
C TYR A 60 -18.07 22.70 6.21
N LEU A 61 -18.82 21.94 5.40
CA LEU A 61 -20.06 22.41 4.76
C LEU A 61 -21.17 22.70 5.79
N THR A 62 -21.31 21.88 6.83
CA THR A 62 -22.34 22.06 7.87
C THR A 62 -21.92 23.01 8.99
N SER A 63 -20.80 23.72 8.86
CA SER A 63 -20.31 24.63 9.92
C SER A 63 -21.12 25.92 10.06
N PHE A 64 -22.00 26.25 9.11
CA PHE A 64 -22.87 27.44 9.09
C PHE A 64 -22.15 28.77 9.45
N GLY A 65 -20.84 28.87 9.17
CA GLY A 65 -20.04 30.06 9.49
C GLY A 65 -19.55 30.18 10.93
N ASN A 66 -19.78 29.19 11.80
CA ASN A 66 -19.19 29.19 13.14
C ASN A 66 -17.66 29.00 13.04
N PRO A 67 -16.84 29.97 13.49
CA PRO A 67 -15.40 29.93 13.33
C PRO A 67 -14.73 28.74 14.04
N GLU A 68 -15.30 28.24 15.13
CA GLU A 68 -14.75 27.11 15.86
C GLU A 68 -14.90 25.80 15.07
N ASN A 69 -16.08 25.59 14.47
CA ASN A 69 -16.38 24.40 13.67
C ASN A 69 -15.61 24.40 12.34
N VAL A 70 -15.50 25.55 11.70
CA VAL A 70 -14.69 25.73 10.49
C VAL A 70 -13.23 25.41 10.77
N LYS A 71 -12.66 25.93 11.87
CA LYS A 71 -11.26 25.67 12.24
C LYS A 71 -11.00 24.19 12.53
N LYS A 72 -11.93 23.51 13.21
CA LYS A 72 -11.85 22.06 13.45
C LYS A 72 -11.91 21.26 12.14
N ALA A 73 -12.84 21.58 11.25
CA ALA A 73 -12.98 20.90 9.96
C ALA A 73 -11.76 21.10 9.05
N GLN A 74 -11.25 22.33 8.96
CA GLN A 74 -10.00 22.63 8.24
C GLN A 74 -8.80 21.90 8.84
N GLY A 75 -8.74 21.76 10.17
CA GLY A 75 -7.74 20.95 10.84
C GLY A 75 -7.77 19.50 10.35
N THR A 76 -8.94 18.86 10.37
CA THR A 76 -9.12 17.49 9.88
C THR A 76 -8.70 17.34 8.41
N LEU A 77 -9.12 18.27 7.55
CA LEU A 77 -8.75 18.25 6.13
C LEU A 77 -7.25 18.44 5.90
N ARG A 78 -6.59 19.32 6.68
CA ARG A 78 -5.13 19.50 6.62
C ARG A 78 -4.38 18.23 6.98
N TYR A 79 -4.78 17.55 8.06
CA TYR A 79 -4.15 16.28 8.44
C TYR A 79 -4.38 15.18 7.40
N ALA A 80 -5.58 15.09 6.83
CA ALA A 80 -5.87 14.15 5.75
C ALA A 80 -5.01 14.42 4.50
N LEU A 81 -4.84 15.69 4.11
CA LEU A 81 -3.98 16.10 2.99
C LEU A 81 -2.51 15.77 3.26
N ILE A 82 -1.99 16.06 4.45
CA ILE A 82 -0.60 15.76 4.81
C ILE A 82 -0.36 14.25 4.74
N GLY A 83 -1.27 13.43 5.29
CA GLY A 83 -1.17 11.98 5.21
C GLY A 83 -1.21 11.45 3.78
N PHE A 84 -2.06 12.02 2.94
CA PHE A 84 -2.15 11.66 1.52
C PHE A 84 -0.89 12.03 0.73
N ILE A 85 -0.34 13.23 0.95
CA ILE A 85 0.90 13.68 0.32
C ILE A 85 2.06 12.78 0.72
N LEU A 86 2.15 12.39 2.00
CA LEU A 86 3.19 11.47 2.49
C LEU A 86 3.05 10.08 1.85
N PHE A 87 1.83 9.57 1.71
CA PHE A 87 1.57 8.30 1.05
C PHE A 87 2.04 8.31 -0.42
N ILE A 88 1.69 9.35 -1.17
CA ILE A 88 2.14 9.52 -2.56
C ILE A 88 3.65 9.71 -2.64
N SER A 89 4.24 10.50 -1.75
CA SER A 89 5.67 10.80 -1.79
C SER A 89 6.50 9.53 -1.53
N SER A 90 6.05 8.63 -0.66
CA SER A 90 6.68 7.32 -0.47
C SER A 90 6.78 6.53 -1.77
N TYR A 91 5.68 6.44 -2.54
CA TYR A 91 5.68 5.79 -3.85
C TYR A 91 6.59 6.52 -4.85
N LEU A 92 6.56 7.84 -4.87
CA LEU A 92 7.38 8.64 -5.79
C LEU A 92 8.87 8.44 -5.52
N ILE A 93 9.30 8.44 -4.26
CA ILE A 93 10.71 8.23 -3.88
C ILE A 93 11.20 6.86 -4.35
N LEU A 94 10.41 5.80 -4.17
CA LEU A 94 10.77 4.45 -4.64
C LEU A 94 10.92 4.41 -6.17
N ASN A 95 10.04 5.09 -6.91
CA ASN A 95 10.13 5.17 -8.37
C ASN A 95 11.35 5.98 -8.84
N VAL A 96 11.68 7.07 -8.14
CA VAL A 96 12.86 7.90 -8.45
C VAL A 96 14.14 7.08 -8.24
N ILE A 97 14.24 6.34 -7.14
CA ILE A 97 15.38 5.44 -6.89
C ILE A 97 15.47 4.39 -8.00
N CYS A 98 14.34 3.77 -8.37
CA CYS A 98 14.38 2.73 -9.39
C CYS A 98 14.72 3.24 -10.79
N PHE A 99 14.25 4.42 -11.14
CA PHE A 99 14.61 5.08 -12.38
C PHE A 99 16.10 5.45 -12.44
N LEU A 100 16.62 6.08 -11.38
CA LEU A 100 18.01 6.58 -11.35
C LEU A 100 19.05 5.45 -11.24
N PHE A 101 18.77 4.40 -10.46
CA PHE A 101 19.78 3.39 -10.14
C PHE A 101 19.56 2.05 -10.86
N LEU A 102 18.32 1.68 -11.20
CA LEU A 102 17.99 0.38 -11.77
C LEU A 102 17.49 0.46 -13.22
N GLY A 103 17.31 1.68 -13.77
CA GLY A 103 16.86 1.90 -15.15
C GLY A 103 15.45 1.36 -15.46
N GLY A 104 14.68 0.98 -14.45
CA GLY A 104 13.37 0.36 -14.57
C GLY A 104 12.26 1.24 -13.98
N ILE A 105 11.09 1.24 -14.62
CA ILE A 105 9.92 2.04 -14.21
C ILE A 105 8.81 1.09 -13.72
N GLY A 106 8.23 1.41 -12.55
CA GLY A 106 7.06 0.73 -12.00
C GLY A 106 7.32 -0.76 -11.70
N ASN A 107 6.48 -1.64 -12.23
CA ASN A 107 6.48 -3.09 -11.92
C ASN A 107 7.72 -3.85 -12.41
N ASN A 108 8.60 -3.21 -13.19
CA ASN A 108 9.87 -3.77 -13.65
C ASN A 108 11.07 -3.36 -12.77
N CYS A 109 10.80 -2.62 -11.69
CA CYS A 109 11.76 -2.24 -10.68
C CYS A 109 12.25 -3.47 -9.90
N LYS A 110 13.53 -3.85 -10.08
CA LYS A 110 14.12 -5.05 -9.45
C LYS A 110 14.41 -4.93 -7.95
N LEU A 111 13.93 -3.89 -7.27
CA LEU A 111 14.32 -3.56 -5.89
C LEU A 111 13.95 -4.66 -4.88
N PHE A 112 12.84 -5.38 -5.11
CA PHE A 112 12.42 -6.51 -4.29
C PHE A 112 12.46 -7.86 -5.01
N LYS A 113 12.82 -7.87 -6.30
CA LYS A 113 12.86 -9.08 -7.11
C LYS A 113 14.20 -9.77 -6.91
N PHE A 114 14.29 -10.60 -5.88
CA PHE A 114 15.48 -11.40 -5.62
C PHE A 114 15.56 -12.52 -6.67
N GLU A 115 16.02 -12.19 -7.88
CA GLU A 115 16.39 -13.14 -8.94
C GLU A 115 17.64 -13.91 -8.51
N ILE A 116 17.48 -14.81 -7.53
CA ILE A 116 18.38 -15.95 -7.42
C ILE A 116 17.96 -16.90 -8.54
N PRO A 117 18.83 -17.19 -9.53
CA PRO A 117 18.59 -18.30 -10.44
C PRO A 117 18.55 -19.56 -9.59
N ALA A 118 17.40 -20.22 -9.57
CA ALA A 118 17.40 -21.62 -9.20
C ALA A 118 18.16 -22.40 -10.28
N PRO A 119 18.87 -23.50 -9.94
CA PRO A 119 19.31 -24.46 -10.95
C PRO A 119 18.12 -25.00 -11.76
#